data_AF-A0A842MT33-F1
#
_entry.id   AF-A0A842MT33-F1
#
_cell.length_a   1.000
_cell.length_b   1.000
_cell.length_c   1.000
_cell.angle_alpha   90.00
_cell.angle_beta   90.00
_cell.angle_gamma   90.00
#
_symmetry.space_group_name_H-M   'P 1'
#
loop_
_entity.id
_entity.type
_entity.pdbx_description
1 polymer ?
#
loop_
_entity_poly.entity_id
_entity_poly.type
_entity_poly.pdbx_seq_one_letter_code
_entity_poly.pdbx_strand_id
1 'polypeptide(L)'
;EFRWERVLDFERNSAPYVQYSHARACSILRKAARKPENPGYDLLKEKLERELVLAVSEFPEVFIEAAEMLKPNMIADYVNALADKFNTFYNAFPVIKAKPKELSDARLALVDAVRIVLRNALNLIGIFAPERM
;
A
#
# COMPACT_ATOMS: atom_id res chain seq x y z
N GLU A 1 5.90 2.62 27.60
CA GLU A 1 6.81 3.79 27.70
C GLU A 1 6.93 4.46 26.35
N PHE A 2 6.84 5.79 26.30
CA PHE A 2 6.95 6.56 25.06
C PHE A 2 8.43 6.76 24.70
N ARG A 3 8.77 6.61 23.40
CA ARG A 3 10.13 6.80 22.88
C ARG A 3 10.10 7.50 21.53
N TRP A 4 10.76 8.64 21.42
CA TRP A 4 10.79 9.43 20.18
C TRP A 4 11.36 8.65 19.00
N GLU A 5 12.46 7.91 19.22
CA GLU A 5 13.08 7.11 18.15
C GLU A 5 12.10 6.13 17.51
N ARG A 6 11.17 5.56 18.31
CA ARG A 6 10.18 4.60 17.83
C ARG A 6 9.05 5.26 17.05
N VAL A 7 8.57 6.42 17.52
CA VAL A 7 7.43 7.12 16.91
C VAL A 7 7.81 7.77 15.57
N LEU A 8 9.09 8.07 15.36
CA LEU A 8 9.63 8.72 14.16
C LEU A 8 10.42 7.77 13.24
N ASP A 9 10.34 6.45 13.46
CA ASP A 9 11.11 5.44 12.71
C ASP A 9 10.63 5.33 11.26
N PHE A 10 11.45 5.72 10.27
CA PHE A 10 11.09 5.64 8.85
C PHE A 10 11.19 4.23 8.26
N GLU A 11 11.63 3.23 9.01
CA GLU A 11 11.87 1.87 8.52
C GLU A 11 10.78 0.89 8.93
N ARG A 12 9.99 1.19 9.97
CA ARG A 12 8.94 0.28 10.48
C ARG A 12 7.96 0.92 11.45
N ASN A 13 6.75 0.37 11.48
CA ASN A 13 5.74 0.54 12.53
C ASN A 13 5.58 1.97 13.08
N SER A 14 5.45 2.94 12.16
CA SER A 14 5.34 4.35 12.47
C SER A 14 4.49 5.09 11.42
N ALA A 15 3.98 6.27 11.76
CA ALA A 15 3.28 7.11 10.80
C ALA A 15 4.18 7.53 9.62
N PRO A 16 5.43 8.02 9.82
CA PRO A 16 6.31 8.36 8.70
C PRO A 16 6.60 7.20 7.75
N TYR A 17 6.73 5.96 8.26
CA TYR A 17 6.95 4.78 7.43
C TYR A 17 5.78 4.53 6.46
N VAL A 18 4.56 4.54 6.98
CA VAL A 18 3.35 4.32 6.17
C VAL A 18 3.11 5.47 5.19
N GLN A 19 3.33 6.71 5.63
CA GLN A 19 3.26 7.90 4.77
C GLN A 19 4.25 7.81 3.61
N TYR A 20 5.48 7.34 3.88
CA TYR A 20 6.50 7.16 2.86
C TYR A 20 6.12 6.05 1.86
N SER A 21 5.51 4.95 2.32
CA SER A 21 4.95 3.92 1.43
C SER A 21 3.86 4.49 0.51
N HIS A 22 2.95 5.32 1.04
CA HIS A 22 1.95 6.02 0.21
C HIS A 22 2.60 6.97 -0.80
N ALA A 23 3.55 7.81 -0.38
CA ALA A 23 4.27 8.73 -1.26
C ALA A 23 5.05 7.99 -2.37
N ARG A 24 5.62 6.82 -2.05
CA ARG A 24 6.27 5.92 -3.02
C ARG A 24 5.28 5.40 -4.06
N ALA A 25 4.10 4.94 -3.64
CA ALA A 25 3.06 4.51 -4.57
C ALA A 25 2.66 5.65 -5.53
N CYS A 26 2.44 6.87 -5.00
CA CYS A 26 2.20 8.07 -5.80
C CYS A 26 3.35 8.36 -6.78
N SER A 27 4.61 8.20 -6.33
CA SER A 27 5.80 8.40 -7.15
C SER A 27 5.89 7.40 -8.30
N ILE A 28 5.58 6.12 -8.07
CA ILE A 28 5.58 5.08 -9.11
C ILE A 28 4.55 5.42 -10.20
N LEU A 29 3.31 5.73 -9.81
CA LEU A 29 2.24 6.07 -10.74
C LEU A 29 2.58 7.32 -11.56
N ARG A 30 3.15 8.34 -10.90
CA ARG A 30 3.62 9.55 -11.59
C ARG A 30 4.76 9.25 -12.57
N LYS A 31 5.73 8.42 -12.20
CA LYS A 31 6.85 8.00 -13.06
C LYS A 31 6.40 7.15 -14.24
N ALA A 32 5.34 6.36 -14.08
CA ALA A 32 4.76 5.61 -15.18
C ALA A 32 4.23 6.52 -16.29
N ALA A 33 3.78 7.73 -15.91
CA ALA A 33 3.27 8.77 -16.81
C ALA A 33 2.16 8.28 -17.76
N ARG A 34 1.43 7.24 -17.34
CA ARG A 34 0.37 6.59 -18.09
C ARG A 34 -0.58 5.87 -17.13
N LYS A 35 -1.80 5.61 -17.57
CA LYS A 35 -2.72 4.71 -16.88
C LYS A 35 -2.55 3.28 -17.41
N PRO A 36 -2.89 2.25 -16.63
CA PRO A 36 -3.11 0.91 -17.16
C PRO A 36 -4.17 0.95 -18.25
N GLU A 37 -3.88 0.39 -19.43
CA GLU A 37 -4.83 0.38 -20.55
C GLU A 37 -5.47 -0.99 -20.70
N ASN A 38 -4.66 -2.06 -20.63
CA ASN A 38 -5.11 -3.44 -20.73
C ASN A 38 -4.40 -4.30 -19.67
N PRO A 39 -4.82 -4.23 -18.40
CA PRO A 39 -4.21 -4.99 -17.32
C PRO A 39 -4.48 -6.50 -17.49
N GLY A 40 -3.42 -7.28 -17.69
CA GLY A 40 -3.50 -8.75 -17.69
C GLY A 40 -3.48 -9.28 -16.26
N TYR A 41 -4.59 -9.19 -15.54
CA TYR A 41 -4.66 -9.59 -14.12
C TYR A 41 -4.33 -11.07 -13.89
N ASP A 42 -4.58 -11.93 -14.86
CA ASP A 42 -4.19 -13.34 -14.87
C ASP A 42 -2.66 -13.56 -14.87
N LEU A 43 -1.90 -12.52 -15.20
CA LEU A 43 -0.43 -12.51 -15.17
C LEU A 43 0.13 -12.24 -13.77
N LEU A 44 -0.70 -11.84 -12.80
CA LEU A 44 -0.30 -11.67 -11.39
C LEU A 44 -0.15 -13.03 -10.70
N LYS A 45 0.91 -13.76 -11.06
CA LYS A 45 1.13 -15.16 -10.66
C LYS A 45 2.02 -15.29 -9.43
N GLU A 46 2.75 -14.24 -9.07
CA GLU A 46 3.73 -14.29 -8.00
C GLU A 46 3.07 -14.30 -6.62
N LYS A 47 3.69 -14.98 -5.66
CA LYS A 47 3.18 -15.08 -4.28
C LYS A 47 2.94 -13.71 -3.65
N LEU A 48 3.90 -12.78 -3.78
CA LEU A 48 3.78 -11.46 -3.17
C LEU A 48 2.70 -10.60 -3.84
N GLU A 49 2.43 -10.79 -5.14
CA GLU A 49 1.33 -10.11 -5.82
C GLU A 49 -0.02 -10.56 -5.25
N ARG A 50 -0.21 -11.87 -5.11
CA ARG A 50 -1.44 -12.44 -4.54
C ARG A 50 -1.64 -12.02 -3.09
N GLU A 51 -0.58 -12.07 -2.28
CA GLU A 51 -0.63 -11.60 -0.89
C GLU A 51 -0.99 -10.12 -0.78
N LEU A 52 -0.50 -9.29 -1.70
CA LEU A 52 -0.81 -7.87 -1.74
C LEU A 52 -2.26 -7.63 -2.18
N VAL A 53 -2.77 -8.39 -3.16
CA VAL A 53 -4.18 -8.34 -3.58
C VAL A 53 -5.11 -8.71 -2.41
N LEU A 54 -4.80 -9.81 -1.70
CA LEU A 54 -5.58 -10.23 -0.54
C LEU A 54 -5.56 -9.17 0.57
N ALA A 55 -4.37 -8.65 0.91
CA ALA A 55 -4.24 -7.61 1.93
C ALA A 55 -5.04 -6.35 1.57
N VAL A 56 -5.05 -5.93 0.29
CA VAL A 56 -5.88 -4.82 -0.17
C VAL A 56 -7.37 -5.14 -0.04
N SER A 57 -7.79 -6.37 -0.35
CA SER A 57 -9.19 -6.77 -0.28
C SER A 57 -9.75 -6.88 1.12
N GLU A 58 -8.91 -7.09 2.14
CA GLU A 58 -9.30 -7.20 3.56
C GLU A 58 -9.67 -5.86 4.22
N PHE A 59 -9.39 -4.72 3.57
CA PHE A 59 -9.61 -3.40 4.16
C PHE A 59 -11.05 -3.15 4.64
N PRO A 60 -12.11 -3.48 3.86
CA PRO A 60 -13.49 -3.28 4.30
C PRO A 60 -13.83 -4.06 5.57
N GLU A 61 -13.40 -5.32 5.68
CA GLU A 61 -13.62 -6.15 6.86
C GLU A 61 -12.90 -5.58 8.08
N VAL A 62 -11.63 -5.20 7.92
CA VAL A 62 -10.86 -4.55 9.00
C VAL A 62 -11.53 -3.26 9.45
N PHE A 63 -12.08 -2.47 8.53
CA PHE A 63 -12.81 -1.25 8.87
C PHE A 63 -14.07 -1.54 9.70
N ILE A 64 -14.89 -2.50 9.26
CA ILE A 64 -16.11 -2.90 9.98
C ILE A 64 -15.75 -3.37 11.38
N GLU A 65 -14.78 -4.27 11.48
CA GLU A 65 -14.37 -4.86 12.76
C GLU A 65 -13.79 -3.81 13.73
N ALA A 66 -12.94 -2.90 13.22
CA ALA A 66 -12.38 -1.80 14.01
C ALA A 66 -13.47 -0.83 14.51
N ALA A 67 -14.48 -0.57 13.69
CA ALA A 67 -15.60 0.30 14.04
C ALA A 67 -16.52 -0.35 15.09
N GLU A 68 -16.91 -1.61 14.89
CA GLU A 68 -17.76 -2.36 15.82
C GLU A 68 -17.11 -2.53 17.20
N MET A 69 -15.80 -2.80 17.23
CA MET A 69 -15.05 -2.96 18.47
C MET A 69 -14.55 -1.65 19.09
N LEU A 70 -14.71 -0.51 18.41
CA LEU A 70 -14.13 0.78 18.82
C LEU A 70 -12.60 0.70 19.01
N LYS A 71 -11.90 -0.02 18.12
CA LYS A 71 -10.46 -0.28 18.19
C LYS A 71 -9.70 0.33 16.99
N PRO A 72 -9.38 1.62 17.03
CA PRO A 72 -8.65 2.29 15.93
C PRO A 72 -7.24 1.73 15.70
N ASN A 73 -6.63 1.09 16.71
CA ASN A 73 -5.33 0.44 16.55
C ASN A 73 -5.35 -0.66 15.49
N MET A 74 -6.50 -1.29 15.22
CA MET A 74 -6.61 -2.31 14.18
C MET A 74 -6.33 -1.74 12.78
N ILE A 75 -6.77 -0.51 12.52
CA ILE A 75 -6.45 0.20 11.28
C ILE A 75 -4.96 0.52 11.21
N ALA A 76 -4.35 0.91 12.34
CA ALA A 76 -2.92 1.17 12.40
C ALA A 76 -2.08 -0.10 12.17
N ASP A 77 -2.46 -1.21 12.75
CA ASP A 77 -1.80 -2.51 12.57
C ASP A 77 -1.93 -2.98 11.11
N TYR A 78 -3.14 -2.87 10.53
CA TYR A 78 -3.41 -3.18 9.13
C TYR A 78 -2.58 -2.35 8.16
N VAL A 79 -2.56 -1.02 8.33
CA VAL A 79 -1.89 -0.14 7.38
C VAL A 79 -0.37 -0.31 7.41
N ASN A 80 0.20 -0.65 8.58
CA ASN A 80 1.62 -1.05 8.69
C ASN A 80 1.89 -2.36 7.95
N ALA A 81 1.07 -3.38 8.16
CA ALA A 81 1.21 -4.67 7.48
C ALA A 81 1.05 -4.53 5.95
N LEU A 82 0.13 -3.69 5.49
CA LEU A 82 -0.04 -3.38 4.07
C LEU A 82 1.19 -2.65 3.50
N ALA A 83 1.74 -1.67 4.24
CA ALA A 83 2.95 -0.96 3.85
C ALA A 83 4.16 -1.91 3.71
N ASP A 84 4.31 -2.87 4.63
CA ASP A 84 5.35 -3.90 4.57
C ASP A 84 5.21 -4.77 3.32
N LYS A 85 4.01 -5.34 3.10
CA LYS A 85 3.72 -6.18 1.92
C LYS A 85 3.98 -5.42 0.62
N PHE A 86 3.55 -4.17 0.54
CA PHE A 86 3.78 -3.33 -0.63
C PHE A 86 5.27 -3.07 -0.88
N ASN A 87 6.03 -2.75 0.16
CA ASN A 87 7.47 -2.51 0.05
C ASN A 87 8.22 -3.78 -0.36
N THR A 88 7.85 -4.94 0.20
CA THR A 88 8.42 -6.23 -0.22
C THR A 88 8.10 -6.54 -1.68
N PHE A 89 6.85 -6.36 -2.11
CA PHE A 89 6.45 -6.52 -3.52
C PHE A 89 7.25 -5.60 -4.45
N TYR A 90 7.35 -4.31 -4.12
CA TYR A 90 8.05 -3.32 -4.95
C TYR A 90 9.55 -3.61 -5.07
N ASN A 91 10.18 -4.09 -4.00
CA ASN A 91 11.60 -4.46 -4.02
C ASN A 91 11.86 -5.74 -4.82
N ALA A 92 10.90 -6.68 -4.82
CA ALA A 92 11.04 -7.95 -5.51
C ALA A 92 10.79 -7.86 -7.01
N PHE A 93 9.86 -6.99 -7.45
CA PHE A 93 9.36 -7.02 -8.82
C PHE A 93 9.37 -5.65 -9.52
N PRO A 94 9.80 -5.59 -10.79
CA PRO A 94 9.64 -4.38 -11.57
C PRO A 94 8.16 -4.10 -11.82
N VAL A 95 7.71 -2.85 -11.64
CA VAL A 95 6.33 -2.42 -11.93
C VAL A 95 6.24 -1.85 -13.35
N ILE A 96 6.91 -0.72 -13.61
CA ILE A 96 6.82 0.01 -14.89
C ILE A 96 7.51 -0.74 -16.03
N LYS A 97 8.63 -1.43 -15.72
CA LYS A 97 9.44 -2.14 -16.71
C LYS A 97 9.05 -3.62 -16.87
N ALA A 98 7.97 -4.06 -16.23
CA ALA A 98 7.51 -5.44 -16.35
C ALA A 98 7.16 -5.75 -17.80
N LYS A 99 7.40 -7.00 -18.20
CA LYS A 99 7.02 -7.52 -19.51
C LYS A 99 6.17 -8.79 -19.32
N PRO A 100 5.11 -8.98 -20.13
CA PRO A 100 4.66 -8.09 -21.21
C PRO A 100 3.96 -6.82 -20.66
N LYS A 101 3.54 -5.89 -21.54
CA LYS A 101 2.97 -4.59 -21.10
C LYS A 101 1.75 -4.77 -20.21
N GLU A 102 0.96 -5.81 -20.48
CA GLU A 102 -0.23 -6.21 -19.75
C GLU A 102 0.09 -6.52 -18.27
N LEU A 103 1.27 -7.12 -18.00
CA LEU A 103 1.73 -7.34 -16.62
C LEU A 103 2.15 -6.02 -15.95
N SER A 104 2.79 -5.12 -16.69
CA SER A 104 3.09 -3.78 -16.17
C SER A 104 1.81 -3.02 -15.82
N ASP A 105 0.79 -3.12 -16.68
CA ASP A 105 -0.52 -2.52 -16.47
C ASP A 105 -1.23 -3.11 -15.24
N ALA A 106 -1.19 -4.44 -15.08
CA ALA A 106 -1.73 -5.14 -13.91
C ALA A 106 -1.02 -4.71 -12.61
N ARG A 107 0.32 -4.63 -12.61
CA ARG A 107 1.08 -4.18 -11.44
C ARG A 107 0.81 -2.70 -11.14
N LEU A 108 0.71 -1.84 -12.14
CA LEU A 108 0.35 -0.43 -11.93
C LEU A 108 -1.05 -0.27 -11.33
N ALA A 109 -2.02 -1.07 -11.77
CA ALA A 109 -3.35 -1.10 -11.16
C ALA A 109 -3.29 -1.55 -9.68
N LEU A 110 -2.48 -2.56 -9.37
CA LEU A 110 -2.25 -3.01 -7.99
C LEU A 110 -1.59 -1.92 -7.12
N VAL A 111 -0.59 -1.22 -7.66
CA VAL A 111 0.02 -0.06 -6.96
C VAL A 111 -1.02 1.04 -6.68
N ASP A 112 -1.91 1.32 -7.62
CA ASP A 112 -2.96 2.33 -7.43
C ASP A 112 -3.99 1.89 -6.37
N ALA A 113 -4.36 0.61 -6.35
CA ALA A 113 -5.23 0.04 -5.32
C ALA A 113 -4.61 0.20 -3.92
N VAL A 114 -3.31 -0.13 -3.76
CA VAL A 114 -2.57 0.10 -2.51
C VAL A 114 -2.55 1.57 -2.13
N ARG A 115 -2.27 2.49 -3.07
CA ARG A 115 -2.29 3.94 -2.81
C ARG A 115 -3.64 4.38 -2.24
N ILE A 116 -4.73 3.94 -2.86
CA ILE A 116 -6.09 4.30 -2.43
C ILE A 116 -6.36 3.78 -1.01
N VAL A 117 -6.06 2.51 -0.74
CA VAL A 117 -6.27 1.92 0.59
C VAL A 117 -5.42 2.57 1.65
N LEU A 118 -4.12 2.78 1.41
CA LEU A 118 -3.24 3.48 2.35
C LEU A 118 -3.77 4.88 2.68
N ARG A 119 -4.20 5.64 1.66
CA ARG A 119 -4.80 6.97 1.87
C ARG A 119 -6.06 6.91 2.72
N ASN A 120 -6.95 5.97 2.42
CA ASN A 120 -8.22 5.82 3.14
C ASN A 120 -7.96 5.42 4.60
N ALA A 121 -7.12 4.41 4.82
CA ALA A 121 -6.76 3.94 6.16
C ALA A 121 -6.08 5.03 7.01
N LEU A 122 -5.12 5.77 6.44
CA LEU A 122 -4.48 6.90 7.11
C LEU A 122 -5.48 7.99 7.50
N ASN A 123 -6.38 8.36 6.58
CA ASN A 123 -7.41 9.36 6.85
C ASN A 123 -8.37 8.92 7.98
N LEU A 124 -8.73 7.63 8.05
CA LEU A 124 -9.60 7.09 9.11
C LEU A 124 -9.00 7.26 10.51
N ILE A 125 -7.67 7.17 10.64
CA ILE A 125 -6.95 7.36 11.92
C ILE A 125 -6.39 8.79 12.08
N GLY A 126 -6.86 9.74 11.26
CA GLY A 126 -6.51 11.16 11.39
C GLY A 126 -5.08 11.52 10.95
N ILE A 127 -4.44 10.68 10.13
CA ILE A 127 -3.09 10.92 9.62
C ILE A 127 -3.16 11.36 8.15
N PHE A 128 -2.47 12.45 7.83
CA PHE A 128 -2.36 12.92 6.45
C PHE A 128 -1.55 11.94 5.58
N ALA A 129 -1.99 11.69 4.36
CA ALA A 129 -1.31 10.83 3.39
C ALA A 129 -0.60 11.67 2.30
N PRO A 130 0.69 12.00 2.47
CA PRO A 130 1.42 12.85 1.53
C PRO A 130 1.66 12.15 0.19
N GLU A 131 1.55 12.89 -0.92
CA GLU A 131 1.88 12.36 -2.25
C GLU A 131 3.39 12.44 -2.60
N ARG A 132 4.16 13.15 -1.77
CA ARG A 132 5.60 13.37 -1.90
C ARG A 132 6.24 13.47 -0.51
N MET A 133 7.36 12.77 -0.32
CA MET A 133 8.25 12.82 0.84
C MET A 133 9.69 12.66 0.34
#